data_AF-A0A0B7GCX5-F1
#
_entry.id   AF-A0A0B7GCX5-F1
#
_cell.length_a   1.000
_cell.length_b   1.000
_cell.length_c   1.000
_cell.angle_alpha   90.00
_cell.angle_beta   90.00
_cell.angle_gamma   90.00
#
_symmetry.space_group_name_H-M   'P 1'
#
loop_
_entity.id
_entity.type
_entity.pdbx_description
1 polymer ?
#
loop_
_entity_poly.entity_id
_entity_poly.type
_entity_poly.pdbx_seq_one_letter_code
_entity_poly.pdbx_strand_id
1 'polypeptide(L)'
;MVRSRTGQRKTTDRTLQHGSPASGSDFLTLSPSASNYYHLGRVRGARSRDSLSVLPASNGLQGSQTSIVRAHSRVDVDACDVNLQRKVLSMGRQKAVIKARREAKRVLRRDSRSHKQREEESVTSLVQMSGVEAIGMARDSRDTSPIEARNEAQAHYLNAIDNKQLIFATGEAGCGKTWISAAKAAEALIHKDVDRIIVTRPVLQADEDLGFLPGDIAEKFAPYFRPVYDVLVKRLGASFMQYCLRPEIGKVEIAPFAYMRGRTFENAVVILDEAQNVTAAQMKMFLTRLGENVTVIVNGDITQCDLPSGVRSGLSDALARFEEDEMIGIVRFTTDDCVRSALCQRTLKAYY
;
A
#
# COMPACT_ATOMS: atom_id res chain seq x y z
N MET A 1 -22.62 -42.98 -55.21
CA MET A 1 -22.76 -44.06 -54.21
C MET A 1 -23.34 -43.45 -52.93
N VAL A 2 -24.60 -43.75 -52.58
CA VAL A 2 -24.98 -44.84 -51.64
C VAL A 2 -24.55 -44.47 -50.20
N ARG A 3 -25.41 -43.72 -49.49
CA ARG A 3 -26.35 -44.16 -48.42
C ARG A 3 -25.65 -44.30 -47.06
N SER A 4 -26.04 -43.59 -45.98
CA SER A 4 -27.36 -43.47 -45.33
C SER A 4 -27.82 -44.74 -44.61
N ARG A 5 -27.99 -44.66 -43.27
CA ARG A 5 -29.27 -44.88 -42.54
C ARG A 5 -29.12 -44.62 -41.02
N THR A 6 -29.82 -43.64 -40.43
CA THR A 6 -31.11 -43.72 -39.69
C THR A 6 -31.06 -44.58 -38.41
N GLY A 7 -31.56 -44.19 -37.23
CA GLY A 7 -32.24 -42.96 -36.79
C GLY A 7 -33.76 -43.11 -36.59
N GLN A 8 -34.28 -42.71 -35.41
CA GLN A 8 -35.68 -42.34 -35.06
C GLN A 8 -35.63 -41.69 -33.64
N ARG A 9 -36.25 -40.54 -33.30
CA ARG A 9 -37.65 -40.03 -33.40
C ARG A 9 -38.65 -40.90 -32.63
N LYS A 10 -39.69 -40.41 -31.93
CA LYS A 10 -40.25 -39.09 -31.52
C LYS A 10 -41.17 -39.43 -30.30
N THR A 11 -41.62 -38.51 -29.43
CA THR A 11 -42.77 -37.56 -29.57
C THR A 11 -42.81 -36.72 -28.27
N THR A 12 -42.70 -35.39 -28.29
CA THR A 12 -43.79 -34.39 -28.43
C THR A 12 -44.95 -34.50 -27.44
N ASP A 13 -45.16 -33.44 -26.65
CA ASP A 13 -46.47 -32.76 -26.68
C ASP A 13 -46.36 -31.23 -26.45
N ARG A 14 -47.43 -30.48 -26.79
CA ARG A 14 -47.51 -29.00 -26.79
C ARG A 14 -48.86 -28.50 -26.26
N THR A 15 -48.85 -27.43 -25.45
CA THR A 15 -49.88 -26.36 -25.35
C THR A 15 -49.29 -25.24 -24.47
N LEU A 16 -49.21 -23.94 -24.79
CA LEU A 16 -50.08 -22.92 -25.41
C LEU A 16 -51.06 -22.17 -24.46
N GLN A 17 -50.62 -20.94 -24.12
CA GLN A 17 -51.36 -19.66 -24.13
C GLN A 17 -52.31 -19.17 -23.00
N HIS A 18 -52.15 -17.84 -22.78
CA HIS A 18 -53.10 -16.80 -22.34
C HIS A 18 -53.64 -16.73 -20.89
N GLY A 19 -53.59 -15.51 -20.32
CA GLY A 19 -54.47 -15.11 -19.22
C GLY A 19 -53.99 -13.97 -18.31
N SER A 20 -54.23 -12.72 -18.69
CA SER A 20 -54.49 -11.62 -17.73
C SER A 20 -55.80 -10.96 -18.13
N PRO A 21 -56.64 -10.52 -17.19
CA PRO A 21 -56.75 -9.07 -17.00
C PRO A 21 -57.03 -8.59 -15.55
N ALA A 22 -56.97 -7.26 -15.42
CA ALA A 22 -57.10 -6.38 -14.27
C ALA A 22 -58.34 -6.50 -13.35
N SER A 23 -58.19 -5.99 -12.11
CA SER A 23 -59.01 -4.95 -11.43
C SER A 23 -58.82 -5.05 -9.89
N GLY A 24 -58.77 -4.00 -9.06
CA GLY A 24 -58.82 -2.56 -9.32
C GLY A 24 -59.57 -1.79 -8.20
N SER A 25 -58.87 -0.94 -7.45
CA SER A 25 -59.37 0.28 -6.76
C SER A 25 -58.16 1.05 -6.18
N ASP A 26 -57.86 2.29 -6.57
CA ASP A 26 -58.57 3.55 -6.26
C ASP A 26 -58.57 3.82 -4.73
N PHE A 27 -58.20 4.98 -4.17
CA PHE A 27 -57.94 6.36 -4.63
C PHE A 27 -56.88 7.01 -3.68
N LEU A 28 -56.39 8.26 -3.80
CA LEU A 28 -56.73 9.46 -4.59
C LEU A 28 -55.44 10.32 -4.82
N THR A 29 -55.62 11.53 -5.37
CA THR A 29 -54.61 12.56 -5.74
C THR A 29 -54.47 13.68 -4.68
N LEU A 30 -53.57 14.64 -4.97
CA LEU A 30 -53.51 16.06 -4.52
C LEU A 30 -52.71 16.41 -3.26
N SER A 31 -51.60 17.10 -3.52
CA SER A 31 -51.04 18.16 -2.66
C SER A 31 -52.05 19.31 -2.47
N PRO A 32 -51.95 20.05 -1.35
CA PRO A 32 -51.75 21.48 -1.53
C PRO A 32 -50.75 22.13 -0.57
N SER A 33 -50.52 23.41 -0.83
CA SER A 33 -49.52 24.30 -0.24
C SER A 33 -49.92 24.98 1.08
N ALA A 34 -48.89 25.43 1.79
CA ALA A 34 -48.82 26.68 2.56
C ALA A 34 -49.59 26.84 3.89
N SER A 35 -48.78 27.10 4.95
CA SER A 35 -49.08 27.99 6.09
C SER A 35 -50.18 27.52 7.07
N ASN A 36 -50.21 27.91 8.35
CA ASN A 36 -49.68 29.12 8.97
C ASN A 36 -49.73 29.03 10.53
N TYR A 37 -49.17 30.03 11.24
CA TYR A 37 -49.59 30.48 12.59
C TYR A 37 -49.39 29.59 13.85
N TYR A 38 -49.18 30.07 15.10
CA TYR A 38 -48.82 31.38 15.74
C TYR A 38 -47.85 31.03 16.92
N HIS A 39 -46.81 31.75 17.36
CA HIS A 39 -46.54 33.18 17.64
C HIS A 39 -46.75 33.62 19.11
N LEU A 40 -45.64 33.76 19.86
CA LEU A 40 -45.40 34.57 21.08
C LEU A 40 -43.86 34.50 21.33
N GLY A 41 -43.04 35.54 21.14
CA GLY A 41 -42.95 36.77 21.96
C GLY A 41 -42.08 36.49 23.20
N ARG A 42 -40.94 37.16 23.51
CA ARG A 42 -40.50 38.52 23.17
C ARG A 42 -38.99 38.72 23.53
N VAL A 43 -38.18 39.33 22.63
CA VAL A 43 -37.12 40.38 22.85
C VAL A 43 -36.13 40.22 24.05
N ARG A 44 -34.78 40.27 23.97
CA ARG A 44 -33.84 41.24 23.33
C ARG A 44 -32.38 40.71 23.35
N GLY A 45 -31.49 41.11 22.43
CA GLY A 45 -30.03 40.97 22.59
C GLY A 45 -29.21 40.76 21.29
N ALA A 46 -28.48 41.79 20.85
CA ALA A 46 -27.60 41.82 19.67
C ALA A 46 -26.11 41.70 20.11
N ARG A 47 -25.05 41.48 19.30
CA ARG A 47 -24.78 41.12 17.87
C ARG A 47 -23.26 40.86 17.79
N SER A 48 -22.77 39.99 16.89
CA SER A 48 -21.66 40.31 15.96
C SER A 48 -21.51 39.22 14.89
N ARG A 49 -20.82 39.52 13.78
CA ARG A 49 -20.82 38.78 12.51
C ARG A 49 -19.43 38.78 11.86
N ASP A 50 -19.14 37.70 11.11
CA ASP A 50 -18.72 37.60 9.69
C ASP A 50 -17.77 38.66 9.07
N SER A 51 -17.01 38.41 8.00
CA SER A 51 -16.40 37.21 7.37
C SER A 51 -15.54 37.68 6.18
N LEU A 52 -14.58 36.88 5.70
CA LEU A 52 -13.65 37.24 4.62
C LEU A 52 -14.26 37.17 3.19
N SER A 53 -13.72 37.97 2.26
CA SER A 53 -13.66 37.68 0.81
C SER A 53 -12.47 38.40 0.15
N VAL A 54 -12.11 38.02 -1.09
CA VAL A 54 -10.77 38.20 -1.71
C VAL A 54 -10.86 38.78 -3.14
N LEU A 55 -9.72 39.30 -3.65
CA LEU A 55 -9.37 39.69 -5.05
C LEU A 55 -9.41 41.22 -5.34
N PRO A 56 -8.72 41.70 -6.40
CA PRO A 56 -7.30 41.50 -6.75
C PRO A 56 -6.56 42.85 -6.96
N ALA A 57 -5.25 42.84 -7.26
CA ALA A 57 -4.43 44.07 -7.37
C ALA A 57 -3.95 44.39 -8.80
N SER A 58 -4.08 45.66 -9.21
CA SER A 58 -3.44 46.25 -10.40
C SER A 58 -3.32 47.78 -10.30
N ASN A 59 -2.39 48.36 -11.08
CA ASN A 59 -2.09 49.80 -11.23
C ASN A 59 -1.33 50.45 -10.05
N GLY A 60 -0.33 51.33 -10.23
CA GLY A 60 0.36 51.78 -11.45
C GLY A 60 1.50 52.76 -11.11
N LEU A 61 2.57 52.81 -11.91
CA LEU A 61 3.73 53.70 -11.73
C LEU A 61 3.74 54.80 -12.81
N GLN A 62 3.63 56.08 -12.45
CA GLN A 62 3.91 57.20 -13.37
C GLN A 62 4.04 58.57 -12.67
N GLY A 63 5.02 59.38 -13.11
CA GLY A 63 5.15 60.83 -12.83
C GLY A 63 5.65 61.22 -11.43
N SER A 64 6.29 62.37 -11.22
CA SER A 64 6.81 63.38 -12.17
C SER A 64 7.89 64.26 -11.48
N GLN A 65 8.49 65.20 -12.22
CA GLN A 65 9.74 65.90 -11.88
C GLN A 65 9.62 67.10 -10.91
N THR A 66 10.76 67.41 -10.27
CA THR A 66 11.31 68.74 -9.90
C THR A 66 10.44 69.80 -9.22
N SER A 67 10.90 70.26 -8.05
CA SER A 67 11.09 71.69 -7.78
C SER A 67 12.18 71.94 -6.72
N ILE A 68 12.87 73.09 -6.85
CA ILE A 68 13.93 73.56 -5.95
C ILE A 68 13.29 74.46 -4.88
N VAL A 69 13.98 74.63 -3.73
CA VAL A 69 14.12 75.85 -2.90
C VAL A 69 13.96 75.60 -1.39
N ARG A 70 14.95 76.10 -0.64
CA ARG A 70 15.03 76.28 0.83
C ARG A 70 13.69 76.76 1.43
N ALA A 71 13.31 76.45 2.67
CA ALA A 71 14.00 76.90 3.89
C ALA A 71 13.22 76.51 5.16
N HIS A 72 13.79 76.86 6.32
CA HIS A 72 13.18 76.93 7.65
C HIS A 72 12.89 75.63 8.40
N SER A 73 13.93 75.25 9.14
CA SER A 73 13.89 74.62 10.45
C SER A 73 12.64 74.98 11.28
N ARG A 74 11.86 73.97 11.66
CA ARG A 74 11.25 73.85 12.99
C ARG A 74 11.53 72.45 13.52
N VAL A 75 11.76 72.37 14.82
CA VAL A 75 12.18 71.16 15.52
C VAL A 75 10.94 70.49 16.09
N ASP A 76 10.58 69.32 15.56
CA ASP A 76 9.64 68.41 16.23
C ASP A 76 10.43 67.30 16.94
N VAL A 77 10.54 67.41 18.26
CA VAL A 77 11.34 66.52 19.11
C VAL A 77 10.75 65.09 19.15
N ASP A 78 9.44 64.94 18.92
CA ASP A 78 8.73 63.66 19.02
C ASP A 78 8.92 62.72 17.81
N ALA A 79 9.44 63.21 16.68
CA ALA A 79 9.59 62.41 15.46
C ALA A 79 10.71 61.36 15.52
N CYS A 80 11.69 61.53 16.43
CA CYS A 80 12.81 60.59 16.58
C CYS A 80 12.41 59.29 17.29
N ASP A 81 11.62 59.37 18.36
CA ASP A 81 11.33 58.21 19.22
C ASP A 81 10.43 57.18 18.53
N VAL A 82 9.39 57.64 17.82
CA VAL A 82 8.47 56.76 17.08
C VAL A 82 9.21 55.98 15.97
N ASN A 83 10.20 56.61 15.35
CA ASN A 83 11.02 55.98 14.31
C ASN A 83 12.07 55.01 14.90
N LEU A 84 12.68 55.31 16.06
CA LEU A 84 13.52 54.34 16.77
C LEU A 84 12.71 53.11 17.20
N GLN A 85 11.55 53.29 17.82
CA GLN A 85 10.70 52.17 18.28
C GLN A 85 10.22 51.30 17.11
N ARG A 86 9.78 51.89 15.98
CA ARG A 86 9.46 51.12 14.75
C ARG A 86 10.65 50.32 14.23
N LYS A 87 11.86 50.89 14.26
CA LYS A 87 13.09 50.22 13.79
C LYS A 87 13.48 49.04 14.71
N VAL A 88 13.34 49.19 16.03
CA VAL A 88 13.57 48.12 17.01
C VAL A 88 12.54 46.99 16.87
N LEU A 89 11.25 47.31 16.69
CA LEU A 89 10.18 46.33 16.44
C LEU A 89 10.40 45.55 15.12
N SER A 90 10.87 46.22 14.08
CA SER A 90 11.25 45.59 12.80
C SER A 90 12.40 44.60 12.97
N MET A 91 13.49 45.01 13.64
CA MET A 91 14.64 44.16 13.93
C MET A 91 14.30 42.96 14.83
N GLY A 92 13.39 43.13 15.79
CA GLY A 92 12.88 42.03 16.63
C GLY A 92 12.14 40.97 15.81
N ARG A 93 11.24 41.38 14.91
CA ARG A 93 10.51 40.48 14.00
C ARG A 93 11.45 39.74 13.05
N GLN A 94 12.43 40.42 12.45
CA GLN A 94 13.43 39.78 11.59
C GLN A 94 14.29 38.75 12.33
N LYS A 95 14.74 39.07 13.56
CA LYS A 95 15.48 38.10 14.41
C LYS A 95 14.64 36.88 14.77
N ALA A 96 13.35 37.05 15.06
CA ALA A 96 12.43 35.94 15.34
C ALA A 96 12.27 35.00 14.13
N VAL A 97 12.06 35.56 12.93
CA VAL A 97 11.96 34.78 11.68
C VAL A 97 13.25 34.00 11.38
N ILE A 98 14.43 34.62 11.57
CA ILE A 98 15.72 33.94 11.39
C ILE A 98 15.93 32.83 12.42
N LYS A 99 15.51 33.02 13.68
CA LYS A 99 15.57 31.99 14.73
C LYS A 99 14.67 30.80 14.36
N ALA A 100 13.40 31.05 14.04
CA ALA A 100 12.44 30.02 13.63
C ALA A 100 12.92 29.24 12.38
N ARG A 101 13.48 29.92 11.37
CA ARG A 101 14.01 29.26 10.16
C ARG A 101 15.24 28.40 10.44
N ARG A 102 16.11 28.79 11.39
CA ARG A 102 17.24 27.95 11.87
C ARG A 102 16.75 26.74 12.66
N GLU A 103 15.71 26.91 13.46
CA GLU A 103 15.10 25.86 14.28
C GLU A 103 14.40 24.81 13.40
N ALA A 104 13.57 25.23 12.44
CA ALA A 104 12.99 24.35 11.44
C ALA A 104 14.05 23.56 10.65
N LYS A 105 15.17 24.19 10.25
CA LYS A 105 16.30 23.48 9.62
C LYS A 105 17.02 22.48 10.53
N ARG A 106 16.96 22.65 11.86
CA ARG A 106 17.50 21.67 12.83
C ARG A 106 16.54 20.50 13.03
N VAL A 107 15.23 20.76 13.09
CA VAL A 107 14.20 19.72 13.16
C VAL A 107 14.25 18.84 11.91
N LEU A 108 14.18 19.42 10.71
CA LEU A 108 14.32 18.68 9.45
C LEU A 108 15.60 17.83 9.37
N ARG A 109 16.72 18.33 9.89
CA ARG A 109 17.99 17.57 9.96
C ARG A 109 18.00 16.46 11.01
N ARG A 110 17.20 16.55 12.07
CA ARG A 110 16.97 15.45 13.01
C ARG A 110 16.05 14.42 12.37
N ASP A 111 14.97 14.85 11.75
CA ASP A 111 14.00 13.96 11.08
C ASP A 111 14.64 13.19 9.91
N SER A 112 15.50 13.84 9.11
CA SER A 112 16.26 13.14 8.06
C SER A 112 17.28 12.13 8.62
N ARG A 113 17.80 12.37 9.83
CA ARG A 113 18.72 11.43 10.49
C ARG A 113 17.96 10.27 11.12
N SER A 114 16.85 10.53 11.83
CA SER A 114 16.03 9.48 12.42
C SER A 114 15.29 8.64 11.36
N HIS A 115 14.99 9.18 10.18
CA HIS A 115 14.48 8.38 9.06
C HIS A 115 15.52 7.35 8.59
N LYS A 116 16.73 7.81 8.24
CA LYS A 116 17.84 6.94 7.87
C LYS A 116 18.18 5.93 8.95
N GLN A 117 18.24 6.40 10.20
CA GLN A 117 18.58 5.56 11.33
C GLN A 117 17.52 4.48 11.59
N ARG A 118 16.22 4.76 11.34
CA ARG A 118 15.16 3.74 11.38
C ARG A 118 15.23 2.74 10.22
N GLU A 119 15.62 3.19 9.02
CA GLU A 119 15.84 2.31 7.87
C GLU A 119 17.06 1.39 8.11
N GLU A 120 18.14 1.93 8.68
CA GLU A 120 19.36 1.19 9.05
C GLU A 120 19.09 0.21 10.22
N GLU A 121 18.50 0.68 11.32
CA GLU A 121 18.15 -0.13 12.51
C GLU A 121 17.22 -1.30 12.16
N SER A 122 16.19 -1.06 11.32
CA SER A 122 15.22 -2.07 10.89
C SER A 122 15.82 -3.23 10.09
N VAL A 123 17.04 -3.06 9.55
CA VAL A 123 17.72 -4.05 8.73
C VAL A 123 18.79 -4.78 9.56
N THR A 124 19.44 -4.10 10.51
CA THR A 124 20.37 -4.75 11.46
C THR A 124 19.73 -5.84 12.31
N SER A 125 18.46 -5.73 12.71
CA SER A 125 17.83 -6.81 13.49
C SER A 125 17.51 -8.06 12.65
N LEU A 126 17.16 -7.91 11.37
CA LEU A 126 17.09 -9.05 10.42
C LEU A 126 18.46 -9.71 10.22
N VAL A 127 19.56 -8.93 10.27
CA VAL A 127 20.92 -9.47 10.32
C VAL A 127 21.15 -10.21 11.65
N GLN A 128 20.76 -9.67 12.80
CA GLN A 128 20.90 -10.32 14.12
C GLN A 128 20.05 -11.59 14.31
N MET A 129 18.99 -11.79 13.52
CA MET A 129 18.28 -13.09 13.44
C MET A 129 19.18 -14.25 12.95
N SER A 130 20.40 -13.97 12.45
CA SER A 130 21.44 -14.97 12.18
C SER A 130 22.21 -15.39 13.44
N GLY A 131 21.49 -15.75 14.51
CA GLY A 131 22.03 -16.21 15.80
C GLY A 131 22.72 -17.59 15.73
N VAL A 132 23.70 -17.72 14.84
CA VAL A 132 24.54 -18.90 14.64
C VAL A 132 25.98 -18.43 14.62
N GLU A 133 26.64 -18.47 15.78
CA GLU A 133 28.10 -18.49 15.83
C GLU A 133 28.58 -19.79 15.19
N ALA A 134 28.80 -19.76 13.87
CA ALA A 134 29.28 -20.90 13.10
C ALA A 134 30.76 -21.17 13.40
N ILE A 135 31.01 -21.83 14.52
CA ILE A 135 32.31 -22.46 14.84
C ILE A 135 32.56 -23.55 13.80
N GLY A 136 33.33 -23.22 12.77
CA GLY A 136 33.71 -24.12 11.69
C GLY A 136 33.11 -23.72 10.34
N MET A 137 33.98 -23.50 9.34
CA MET A 137 33.59 -23.09 7.99
C MET A 137 32.99 -24.26 7.20
N ALA A 138 31.71 -24.54 7.43
CA ALA A 138 30.91 -25.24 6.43
C ALA A 138 30.80 -24.35 5.18
N ARG A 139 31.08 -24.91 3.99
CA ARG A 139 30.79 -24.21 2.74
C ARG A 139 29.27 -23.99 2.65
N ASP A 140 28.86 -22.75 2.45
CA ASP A 140 27.46 -22.36 2.24
C ASP A 140 26.86 -23.16 1.06
N SER A 141 26.11 -24.21 1.37
CA SER A 141 25.50 -25.09 0.36
C SER A 141 24.18 -24.48 -0.10
N ARG A 142 24.26 -23.48 -0.99
CA ARG A 142 23.08 -22.94 -1.66
C ARG A 142 22.33 -24.05 -2.41
N ASP A 143 21.02 -24.07 -2.27
CA ASP A 143 20.18 -25.05 -2.95
C ASP A 143 19.97 -24.64 -4.41
N THR A 144 20.67 -25.32 -5.32
CA THR A 144 20.58 -25.12 -6.77
C THR A 144 19.65 -26.12 -7.46
N SER A 145 18.79 -26.85 -6.73
CA SER A 145 17.76 -27.70 -7.36
C SER A 145 16.83 -26.86 -8.27
N PRO A 146 16.31 -27.43 -9.36
CA PRO A 146 15.32 -26.76 -10.18
C PRO A 146 14.05 -26.48 -9.36
N ILE A 147 13.38 -25.36 -9.65
CA ILE A 147 12.12 -24.97 -8.99
C ILE A 147 10.99 -25.71 -9.73
N GLU A 148 10.78 -26.97 -9.37
CA GLU A 148 9.79 -27.84 -10.02
C GLU A 148 8.40 -27.69 -9.40
N ALA A 149 7.39 -27.55 -10.25
CA ALA A 149 5.99 -27.65 -9.86
C ALA A 149 5.63 -29.10 -9.52
N ARG A 150 4.80 -29.27 -8.48
CA ARG A 150 4.32 -30.60 -8.03
C ARG A 150 2.89 -30.90 -8.46
N ASN A 151 2.19 -29.92 -9.03
CA ASN A 151 0.86 -30.01 -9.62
C ASN A 151 0.68 -28.95 -10.72
N GLU A 152 -0.43 -29.03 -11.45
CA GLU A 152 -0.72 -28.16 -12.60
C GLU A 152 -0.88 -26.68 -12.19
N ALA A 153 -1.52 -26.39 -11.05
CA ALA A 153 -1.66 -25.01 -10.56
C ALA A 153 -0.31 -24.36 -10.23
N GLN A 154 0.63 -25.11 -9.65
CA GLN A 154 2.01 -24.62 -9.44
C GLN A 154 2.76 -24.43 -10.75
N ALA A 155 2.54 -25.26 -11.76
CA ALA A 155 3.14 -25.10 -13.08
C ALA A 155 2.60 -23.83 -13.77
N HIS A 156 1.28 -23.60 -13.70
CA HIS A 156 0.65 -22.38 -14.17
C HIS A 156 1.18 -21.13 -13.44
N TYR A 157 1.44 -21.24 -12.12
CA TYR A 157 2.00 -20.15 -11.33
C TYR A 157 3.46 -19.81 -11.68
N LEU A 158 4.32 -20.83 -11.86
CA LEU A 158 5.68 -20.62 -12.36
C LEU A 158 5.65 -19.92 -13.73
N ASN A 159 4.83 -20.44 -14.65
CA ASN A 159 4.67 -19.86 -15.98
C ASN A 159 4.12 -18.42 -15.94
N ALA A 160 3.23 -18.09 -14.99
CA ALA A 160 2.74 -16.72 -14.79
C ALA A 160 3.87 -15.79 -14.29
N ILE A 161 4.71 -16.23 -13.36
CA ILE A 161 5.87 -15.46 -12.87
C ILE A 161 6.88 -15.22 -14.00
N ASP A 162 7.14 -16.21 -14.85
CA ASP A 162 8.13 -16.12 -15.92
C ASP A 162 7.67 -15.27 -17.13
N ASN A 163 6.35 -15.07 -17.31
CA ASN A 163 5.79 -14.43 -18.52
C ASN A 163 4.94 -13.17 -18.27
N LYS A 164 4.70 -12.75 -17.02
CA LYS A 164 3.84 -11.60 -16.67
C LYS A 164 4.55 -10.66 -15.71
N GLN A 165 4.23 -9.36 -15.78
CA GLN A 165 4.80 -8.35 -14.88
C GLN A 165 4.00 -8.17 -13.57
N LEU A 166 2.71 -8.53 -13.57
CA LEU A 166 1.87 -8.49 -12.38
C LEU A 166 1.13 -9.82 -12.26
N ILE A 167 1.30 -10.49 -11.11
CA ILE A 167 0.72 -11.80 -10.81
C ILE A 167 -0.07 -11.69 -9.51
N PHE A 168 -1.34 -12.10 -9.52
CA PHE A 168 -2.15 -12.32 -8.32
C PHE A 168 -2.34 -13.82 -8.09
N ALA A 169 -1.87 -14.32 -6.96
CA ALA A 169 -2.01 -15.72 -6.56
C ALA A 169 -2.85 -15.84 -5.29
N THR A 170 -4.02 -16.46 -5.41
CA THR A 170 -4.96 -16.68 -4.30
C THR A 170 -5.17 -18.17 -4.03
N GLY A 171 -5.35 -18.54 -2.77
CA GLY A 171 -5.74 -19.89 -2.33
C GLY A 171 -5.16 -20.23 -0.97
N GLU A 172 -5.31 -21.47 -0.50
CA GLU A 172 -4.96 -21.84 0.88
C GLU A 172 -3.46 -21.77 1.23
N ALA A 173 -3.18 -21.82 2.54
CA ALA A 173 -1.85 -22.06 3.09
C ALA A 173 -1.33 -23.46 2.68
N GLY A 174 -0.11 -23.55 2.14
CA GLY A 174 0.47 -24.82 1.70
C GLY A 174 0.32 -25.14 0.20
N CYS A 175 -0.34 -24.29 -0.60
CA CYS A 175 -0.27 -24.36 -2.07
C CYS A 175 1.12 -24.00 -2.63
N GLY A 176 2.05 -23.51 -1.80
CA GLY A 176 3.43 -23.18 -2.18
C GLY A 176 3.68 -21.75 -2.65
N LYS A 177 2.65 -20.89 -2.72
CA LYS A 177 2.69 -19.51 -3.22
C LYS A 177 3.94 -18.71 -2.81
N THR A 178 4.11 -18.50 -1.50
CA THR A 178 5.22 -17.76 -0.88
C THR A 178 6.58 -18.39 -1.16
N TRP A 179 6.67 -19.72 -1.16
CA TRP A 179 7.91 -20.44 -1.41
C TRP A 179 8.36 -20.29 -2.86
N ILE A 180 7.44 -20.51 -3.80
CA ILE A 180 7.71 -20.41 -5.24
C ILE A 180 8.09 -18.96 -5.60
N SER A 181 7.35 -17.96 -5.14
CA SER A 181 7.67 -16.55 -5.43
C SER A 181 9.04 -16.14 -4.89
N ALA A 182 9.37 -16.53 -3.65
CA ALA A 182 10.68 -16.24 -3.06
C ALA A 182 11.82 -16.97 -3.78
N ALA A 183 11.59 -18.23 -4.19
CA ALA A 183 12.59 -19.00 -4.93
C ALA A 183 12.87 -18.43 -6.32
N LYS A 184 11.82 -18.02 -7.06
CA LYS A 184 11.94 -17.34 -8.36
C LYS A 184 12.57 -15.95 -8.26
N ALA A 185 12.24 -15.19 -7.21
CA ALA A 185 12.90 -13.90 -6.95
C ALA A 185 14.41 -14.07 -6.71
N ALA A 186 14.81 -15.07 -5.92
CA ALA A 186 16.22 -15.39 -5.70
C ALA A 186 16.94 -15.84 -6.99
N GLU A 187 16.27 -16.60 -7.85
CA GLU A 187 16.78 -17.01 -9.16
C GLU A 187 17.05 -15.80 -10.06
N ALA A 188 16.07 -14.89 -10.23
CA ALA A 188 16.22 -13.67 -11.03
C ALA A 188 17.36 -12.76 -10.50
N LEU A 189 17.54 -12.65 -9.18
CA LEU A 189 18.64 -11.89 -8.57
C LEU A 189 20.02 -12.56 -8.80
N ILE A 190 20.08 -13.90 -8.81
CA ILE A 190 21.31 -14.66 -9.11
C ILE A 190 21.71 -14.49 -10.58
N HIS A 191 20.74 -14.55 -11.49
CA HIS A 191 20.95 -14.37 -12.94
C HIS A 191 21.21 -12.92 -13.34
N LYS A 192 20.88 -11.96 -12.45
CA LYS A 192 20.97 -10.50 -12.65
C LYS A 192 19.92 -9.96 -13.64
N ASP A 193 18.79 -10.64 -13.74
CA ASP A 193 17.62 -10.14 -14.48
C ASP A 193 16.99 -8.94 -13.75
N VAL A 194 17.15 -8.90 -12.43
CA VAL A 194 16.80 -7.78 -11.55
C VAL A 194 17.96 -7.39 -10.63
N ASP A 195 17.96 -6.12 -10.22
CA ASP A 195 18.94 -5.59 -9.27
C ASP A 195 18.57 -5.93 -7.82
N ARG A 196 17.27 -6.04 -7.52
CA ARG A 196 16.74 -6.12 -6.14
C ARG A 196 15.53 -7.06 -5.99
N ILE A 197 15.37 -7.58 -4.78
CA ILE A 197 14.15 -8.25 -4.30
C ILE A 197 13.56 -7.39 -3.18
N ILE A 198 12.26 -7.08 -3.25
CA ILE A 198 11.52 -6.35 -2.21
C ILE A 198 10.42 -7.26 -1.69
N VAL A 199 10.43 -7.59 -0.41
CA VAL A 199 9.41 -8.40 0.27
C VAL A 199 8.64 -7.52 1.23
N THR A 200 7.31 -7.51 1.10
CA THR A 200 6.42 -6.74 1.95
C THR A 200 5.21 -7.58 2.39
N ARG A 201 4.75 -7.34 3.61
CA ARG A 201 3.58 -7.99 4.21
C ARG A 201 2.79 -6.92 4.98
N PRO A 202 1.44 -6.89 4.92
CA PRO A 202 0.66 -6.03 5.79
C PRO A 202 0.82 -6.46 7.24
N VAL A 203 0.88 -5.47 8.12
CA VAL A 203 0.85 -5.69 9.56
C VAL A 203 -0.61 -5.59 9.99
N LEU A 204 -1.15 -6.68 10.47
CA LEU A 204 -2.36 -6.66 11.29
C LEU A 204 -1.97 -6.25 12.72
N GLN A 205 -2.78 -5.42 13.36
CA GLN A 205 -2.81 -5.42 14.82
C GLN A 205 -3.48 -6.74 15.24
N ALA A 206 -2.72 -7.59 15.92
CA ALA A 206 -3.31 -8.61 16.76
C ALA A 206 -4.04 -7.94 17.93
N ASP A 207 -4.89 -8.69 18.66
CA ASP A 207 -5.61 -8.18 19.83
C ASP A 207 -4.68 -7.69 20.96
N GLU A 208 -3.42 -8.13 20.94
CA GLU A 208 -2.32 -7.50 21.68
C GLU A 208 -1.63 -6.46 20.79
N ASP A 209 -1.65 -5.19 21.22
CA ASP A 209 -0.92 -4.12 20.55
C ASP A 209 0.55 -4.54 20.35
N LEU A 210 1.07 -4.40 19.12
CA LEU A 210 2.46 -4.75 18.79
C LEU A 210 3.50 -4.01 19.66
N GLY A 211 3.07 -2.95 20.37
CA GLY A 211 3.82 -2.29 21.43
C GLY A 211 4.28 -3.20 22.57
N PHE A 212 3.54 -4.27 22.89
CA PHE A 212 3.82 -5.14 24.06
C PHE A 212 4.99 -6.12 23.88
N LEU A 213 5.31 -6.55 22.66
CA LEU A 213 6.50 -7.37 22.42
C LEU A 213 7.77 -6.57 22.80
N PRO A 214 8.73 -7.13 23.56
CA PRO A 214 10.01 -6.47 23.79
C PRO A 214 10.85 -6.46 22.50
N GLY A 215 11.72 -5.46 22.35
CA GLY A 215 12.61 -5.32 21.19
C GLY A 215 12.33 -4.09 20.32
N ASP A 216 13.18 -3.89 19.31
CA ASP A 216 13.02 -2.85 18.30
C ASP A 216 11.82 -3.12 17.36
N ILE A 217 11.49 -2.15 16.52
CA ILE A 217 10.32 -2.24 15.63
C ILE A 217 10.43 -3.42 14.65
N ALA A 218 11.63 -3.78 14.22
CA ALA A 218 11.87 -4.83 13.24
C ALA A 218 12.11 -6.21 13.86
N GLU A 219 12.66 -6.30 15.08
CA GLU A 219 12.64 -7.55 15.88
C GLU A 219 11.21 -8.06 16.05
N LYS A 220 10.25 -7.16 16.28
CA LYS A 220 8.81 -7.46 16.34
C LYS A 220 8.24 -7.93 15.01
N PHE A 221 8.79 -7.49 13.88
CA PHE A 221 8.32 -7.87 12.55
C PHE A 221 9.01 -9.10 11.95
N ALA A 222 10.23 -9.44 12.39
CA ALA A 222 11.01 -10.55 11.86
C ALA A 222 10.25 -11.90 11.82
N PRO A 223 9.39 -12.28 12.80
CA PRO A 223 8.61 -13.52 12.73
C PRO A 223 7.69 -13.60 11.51
N TYR A 224 7.05 -12.49 11.12
CA TYR A 224 6.09 -12.44 10.01
C TYR A 224 6.74 -12.62 8.64
N PHE A 225 8.03 -12.31 8.51
CA PHE A 225 8.81 -12.46 7.28
C PHE A 225 9.67 -13.71 7.25
N ARG A 226 9.78 -14.44 8.38
CA ARG A 226 10.63 -15.63 8.52
C ARG A 226 10.44 -16.67 7.41
N PRO A 227 9.21 -17.01 6.96
CA PRO A 227 9.02 -17.99 5.87
C PRO A 227 9.66 -17.58 4.55
N VAL A 228 9.66 -16.29 4.20
CA VAL A 228 10.31 -15.78 2.98
C VAL A 228 11.83 -15.72 3.18
N TYR A 229 12.27 -15.21 4.33
CA TYR A 229 13.69 -15.11 4.68
C TYR A 229 14.39 -16.48 4.58
N ASP A 230 13.82 -17.54 5.15
CA ASP A 230 14.42 -18.88 5.13
C ASP A 230 14.54 -19.45 3.70
N VAL A 231 13.60 -19.15 2.80
CA VAL A 231 13.68 -19.54 1.38
C VAL A 231 14.77 -18.77 0.65
N LEU A 232 14.86 -17.44 0.87
CA LEU A 232 15.90 -16.61 0.29
C LEU A 232 17.29 -17.04 0.78
N VAL A 233 17.48 -17.29 2.08
CA VAL A 233 18.73 -17.88 2.63
C VAL A 233 19.06 -19.21 1.95
N LYS A 234 18.09 -20.11 1.79
CA LYS A 234 18.32 -21.43 1.17
C LYS A 234 18.79 -21.33 -0.29
N ARG A 235 18.22 -20.40 -1.07
CA ARG A 235 18.53 -20.23 -2.51
C ARG A 235 19.77 -19.39 -2.76
N LEU A 236 19.95 -18.30 -2.01
CA LEU A 236 21.07 -17.36 -2.16
C LEU A 236 22.34 -17.87 -1.45
N GLY A 237 22.20 -18.67 -0.39
CA GLY A 237 23.27 -18.99 0.58
C GLY A 237 23.32 -17.92 1.68
N ALA A 238 23.66 -18.32 2.91
CA ALA A 238 23.59 -17.43 4.07
C ALA A 238 24.52 -16.22 3.93
N SER A 239 25.77 -16.43 3.53
CA SER A 239 26.78 -15.38 3.34
C SER A 239 26.35 -14.35 2.28
N PHE A 240 25.72 -14.80 1.18
CA PHE A 240 25.28 -13.89 0.13
C PHE A 240 24.00 -13.15 0.53
N MET A 241 23.05 -13.82 1.21
CA MET A 241 21.88 -13.16 1.79
C MET A 241 22.27 -12.05 2.78
N GLN A 242 23.23 -12.31 3.66
CA GLN A 242 23.78 -11.32 4.60
C GLN A 242 24.54 -10.17 3.91
N TYR A 243 25.13 -10.41 2.73
CA TYR A 243 25.62 -9.33 1.88
C TYR A 243 24.48 -8.52 1.25
N CYS A 244 23.45 -9.19 0.72
CA CYS A 244 22.33 -8.55 0.03
C CYS A 244 21.43 -7.71 0.94
N LEU A 245 21.29 -8.10 2.21
CA LEU A 245 20.50 -7.38 3.22
C LEU A 245 21.14 -6.08 3.68
N ARG A 246 22.46 -5.90 3.56
CA ARG A 246 23.15 -4.71 4.09
C ARG A 246 22.54 -3.40 3.52
N PRO A 247 22.27 -2.37 4.34
CA PRO A 247 21.65 -1.13 3.87
C PRO A 247 22.39 -0.42 2.73
N GLU A 248 23.73 -0.54 2.68
CA GLU A 248 24.55 0.06 1.62
C GLU A 248 24.49 -0.73 0.30
N ILE A 249 24.00 -1.97 0.34
CA ILE A 249 23.88 -2.89 -0.80
C ILE A 249 22.43 -2.95 -1.29
N GLY A 250 21.46 -3.09 -0.37
CA GLY A 250 20.02 -2.98 -0.65
C GLY A 250 19.49 -3.94 -1.72
N LYS A 251 20.11 -5.12 -1.90
CA LYS A 251 19.73 -6.10 -2.93
C LYS A 251 18.56 -6.98 -2.50
N VAL A 252 18.41 -7.20 -1.20
CA VAL A 252 17.21 -7.82 -0.64
C VAL A 252 16.70 -6.90 0.44
N GLU A 253 15.45 -6.47 0.31
CA GLU A 253 14.77 -5.65 1.29
C GLU A 253 13.53 -6.40 1.80
N ILE A 254 13.37 -6.46 3.11
CA ILE A 254 12.24 -7.10 3.77
C ILE A 254 11.67 -6.08 4.75
N ALA A 255 10.49 -5.53 4.46
CA ALA A 255 9.94 -4.39 5.19
C ALA A 255 8.41 -4.44 5.33
N PRO A 256 7.84 -3.88 6.41
CA PRO A 256 6.38 -3.75 6.56
C PRO A 256 5.75 -2.93 5.43
N PHE A 257 4.53 -3.29 5.02
CA PHE A 257 3.81 -2.64 3.90
C PHE A 257 3.70 -1.10 4.00
N ALA A 258 3.69 -0.54 5.20
CA ALA A 258 3.70 0.91 5.42
C ALA A 258 4.89 1.62 4.76
N TYR A 259 6.06 0.95 4.65
CA TYR A 259 7.29 1.50 4.07
C TYR A 259 7.24 1.58 2.54
N MET A 260 6.25 0.98 1.88
CA MET A 260 6.07 1.05 0.42
C MET A 260 5.52 2.41 -0.05
N ARG A 261 4.97 3.22 0.88
CA ARG A 261 4.37 4.51 0.58
C ARG A 261 5.41 5.52 0.08
N GLY A 262 5.14 6.14 -1.07
CA GLY A 262 5.97 7.22 -1.62
C GLY A 262 7.19 6.75 -2.41
N ARG A 263 7.39 5.44 -2.57
CA ARG A 263 8.48 4.84 -3.35
C ARG A 263 8.11 4.66 -4.82
N THR A 264 9.06 4.17 -5.61
CA THR A 264 8.85 3.58 -6.94
C THR A 264 9.68 2.29 -6.99
N PHE A 265 9.17 1.25 -7.63
CA PHE A 265 9.86 -0.04 -7.79
C PHE A 265 10.40 -0.15 -9.22
N GLU A 266 11.72 -0.27 -9.34
CA GLU A 266 12.45 -0.31 -10.61
C GLU A 266 13.54 -1.39 -10.53
N ASN A 267 13.72 -2.16 -11.61
CA ASN A 267 14.64 -3.30 -11.73
C ASN A 267 14.52 -4.29 -10.54
N ALA A 268 13.30 -4.72 -10.23
CA ALA A 268 13.04 -5.48 -9.01
C ALA A 268 11.96 -6.57 -9.15
N VAL A 269 12.13 -7.66 -8.39
CA VAL A 269 11.00 -8.54 -8.05
C VAL A 269 10.40 -8.06 -6.73
N VAL A 270 9.10 -7.74 -6.73
CA VAL A 270 8.37 -7.26 -5.56
C VAL A 270 7.34 -8.30 -5.14
N ILE A 271 7.46 -8.82 -3.92
CA ILE A 271 6.52 -9.80 -3.34
C ILE A 271 5.69 -9.11 -2.27
N LEU A 272 4.37 -9.05 -2.48
CA LEU A 272 3.39 -8.68 -1.47
C LEU A 272 2.71 -9.96 -0.96
N ASP A 273 3.07 -10.40 0.25
CA ASP A 273 2.47 -11.58 0.88
C ASP A 273 1.34 -11.19 1.84
N GLU A 274 0.43 -12.13 2.13
CA GLU A 274 -0.84 -11.91 2.86
C GLU A 274 -1.70 -10.74 2.32
N ALA A 275 -1.74 -10.58 1.00
CA ALA A 275 -2.41 -9.47 0.34
C ALA A 275 -3.93 -9.35 0.61
N GLN A 276 -4.57 -10.40 1.14
CA GLN A 276 -5.97 -10.33 1.58
C GLN A 276 -6.17 -9.29 2.69
N ASN A 277 -5.13 -9.05 3.49
CA ASN A 277 -5.11 -8.11 4.62
C ASN A 277 -4.70 -6.68 4.24
N VAL A 278 -4.69 -6.38 2.94
CA VAL A 278 -4.52 -5.05 2.36
C VAL A 278 -5.89 -4.54 1.92
N THR A 279 -6.27 -3.30 2.25
CA THR A 279 -7.53 -2.69 1.76
C THR A 279 -7.44 -2.31 0.28
N ALA A 280 -8.58 -2.17 -0.42
CA ALA A 280 -8.60 -1.72 -1.82
C ALA A 280 -7.86 -0.38 -2.06
N ALA A 281 -7.94 0.57 -1.12
CA ALA A 281 -7.23 1.84 -1.18
C ALA A 281 -5.70 1.67 -1.04
N GLN A 282 -5.26 0.76 -0.17
CA GLN A 282 -3.85 0.41 0.00
C GLN A 282 -3.31 -0.38 -1.21
N MET A 283 -4.09 -1.30 -1.77
CA MET A 283 -3.73 -2.03 -2.99
C MET A 283 -3.51 -1.06 -4.16
N LYS A 284 -4.42 -0.09 -4.35
CA LYS A 284 -4.22 0.99 -5.32
C LYS A 284 -2.98 1.84 -5.01
N MET A 285 -2.70 2.13 -3.74
CA MET A 285 -1.50 2.88 -3.32
C MET A 285 -0.21 2.13 -3.68
N PHE A 286 -0.21 0.80 -3.62
CA PHE A 286 0.91 -0.09 -3.96
C PHE A 286 1.06 -0.31 -5.48
N LEU A 287 -0.03 -0.63 -6.20
CA LEU A 287 -0.01 -0.82 -7.66
C LEU A 287 0.30 0.47 -8.45
N THR A 288 0.19 1.65 -7.83
CA THR A 288 0.67 2.93 -8.40
C THR A 288 2.15 3.22 -8.12
N ARG A 289 2.92 2.22 -7.66
CA ARG A 289 4.37 2.29 -7.38
C ARG A 289 5.21 1.55 -8.42
N LEU A 290 4.57 0.85 -9.36
CA LEU A 290 5.26 0.02 -10.34
C LEU A 290 5.95 0.92 -11.37
N GLY A 291 7.27 0.79 -11.50
CA GLY A 291 8.10 1.48 -12.48
C GLY A 291 8.57 0.53 -13.59
N GLU A 292 9.72 0.81 -14.18
CA GLU A 292 10.28 0.01 -15.27
C GLU A 292 10.94 -1.29 -14.78
N ASN A 293 10.84 -2.33 -15.60
CA ASN A 293 11.44 -3.66 -15.36
C ASN A 293 11.14 -4.20 -13.93
N VAL A 294 9.86 -4.31 -13.61
CA VAL A 294 9.38 -4.83 -12.33
C VAL A 294 8.50 -6.06 -12.54
N THR A 295 8.73 -7.10 -11.74
CA THR A 295 7.84 -8.26 -11.64
C THR A 295 7.22 -8.27 -10.25
N VAL A 296 5.89 -8.23 -10.20
CA VAL A 296 5.12 -8.00 -8.98
C VAL A 296 4.26 -9.21 -8.69
N ILE A 297 4.49 -9.83 -7.54
CA ILE A 297 3.82 -11.06 -7.14
C ILE A 297 3.00 -10.77 -5.88
N VAL A 298 1.69 -10.81 -6.01
CA VAL A 298 0.72 -10.51 -4.95
C VAL A 298 0.09 -11.84 -4.50
N ASN A 299 0.56 -12.34 -3.36
CA ASN A 299 0.12 -13.60 -2.76
C ASN A 299 -0.89 -13.35 -1.65
N GLY A 300 -1.91 -14.19 -1.53
CA GLY A 300 -2.76 -14.22 -0.35
C GLY A 300 -3.81 -15.32 -0.36
N ASP A 301 -4.77 -15.22 0.56
CA ASP A 301 -5.92 -16.12 0.64
C ASP A 301 -7.19 -15.31 0.94
N ILE A 302 -8.09 -15.19 -0.03
CA ILE A 302 -9.35 -14.44 0.14
C ILE A 302 -10.21 -15.01 1.28
N THR A 303 -10.06 -16.29 1.63
CA THR A 303 -10.82 -16.94 2.71
C THR A 303 -10.34 -16.55 4.11
N GLN A 304 -9.09 -16.07 4.24
CA GLN A 304 -8.45 -15.69 5.51
C GLN A 304 -8.30 -14.17 5.63
N CYS A 305 -9.38 -13.44 5.36
CA CYS A 305 -9.41 -11.97 5.38
C CYS A 305 -9.70 -11.44 6.80
N ASP A 306 -8.67 -10.93 7.47
CA ASP A 306 -8.72 -10.42 8.85
C ASP A 306 -9.10 -8.93 8.94
N LEU A 307 -9.50 -8.31 7.80
CA LEU A 307 -9.93 -6.92 7.77
C LEU A 307 -11.27 -6.71 8.51
N PRO A 308 -11.49 -5.55 9.15
CA PRO A 308 -12.76 -5.25 9.82
C PRO A 308 -13.98 -5.38 8.90
N SER A 309 -15.10 -5.85 9.47
CA SER A 309 -16.35 -6.05 8.73
C SER A 309 -16.78 -4.80 7.96
N GLY A 310 -17.16 -4.98 6.69
CA GLY A 310 -17.50 -3.89 5.77
C GLY A 310 -16.32 -3.29 4.99
N VAL A 311 -15.06 -3.61 5.34
CA VAL A 311 -13.88 -3.17 4.58
C VAL A 311 -13.58 -4.15 3.45
N ARG A 312 -13.59 -3.68 2.20
CA ARG A 312 -13.27 -4.53 1.04
C ARG A 312 -11.78 -4.84 0.96
N SER A 313 -11.44 -6.13 0.99
CA SER A 313 -10.10 -6.63 0.69
C SER A 313 -9.63 -6.20 -0.70
N GLY A 314 -8.41 -5.68 -0.77
CA GLY A 314 -7.75 -5.22 -1.98
C GLY A 314 -7.33 -6.36 -2.91
N LEU A 315 -7.06 -7.56 -2.38
CA LEU A 315 -6.84 -8.75 -3.21
C LEU A 315 -8.13 -9.14 -3.94
N SER A 316 -9.26 -9.19 -3.23
CA SER A 316 -10.58 -9.47 -3.83
C SER A 316 -11.00 -8.38 -4.83
N ASP A 317 -10.77 -7.11 -4.50
CA ASP A 317 -11.05 -5.98 -5.40
C ASP A 317 -10.17 -6.00 -6.66
N ALA A 318 -8.88 -6.33 -6.56
CA ALA A 318 -7.96 -6.43 -7.69
C ALA A 318 -8.30 -7.62 -8.60
N LEU A 319 -8.56 -8.81 -8.04
CA LEU A 319 -8.92 -10.00 -8.81
C LEU A 319 -10.21 -9.81 -9.63
N ALA A 320 -11.16 -9.03 -9.14
CA ALA A 320 -12.39 -8.69 -9.86
C ALA A 320 -12.19 -7.56 -10.90
N ARG A 321 -11.10 -6.78 -10.84
CA ARG A 321 -10.79 -5.72 -11.81
C ARG A 321 -9.97 -6.21 -13.00
N PHE A 322 -9.13 -7.21 -12.76
CA PHE A 322 -8.15 -7.70 -13.73
C PHE A 322 -8.49 -9.10 -14.29
N GLU A 323 -9.73 -9.57 -14.08
CA GLU A 323 -10.18 -10.91 -14.49
C GLU A 323 -10.08 -11.16 -16.00
N GLU A 324 -10.24 -10.11 -16.81
CA GLU A 324 -10.15 -10.15 -18.28
C GLU A 324 -8.83 -9.56 -18.83
N ASP A 325 -7.87 -9.20 -17.97
CA ASP A 325 -6.62 -8.54 -18.39
C ASP A 325 -5.54 -9.57 -18.75
N GLU A 326 -5.34 -9.81 -20.04
CA GLU A 326 -4.34 -10.76 -20.55
C GLU A 326 -2.89 -10.42 -20.16
N MET A 327 -2.58 -9.18 -19.75
CA MET A 327 -1.23 -8.80 -19.29
C MET A 327 -0.96 -9.20 -17.83
N ILE A 328 -1.99 -9.58 -17.09
CA ILE A 328 -1.93 -9.89 -15.66
C ILE A 328 -2.13 -11.39 -15.43
N GLY A 329 -1.21 -12.01 -14.69
CA GLY A 329 -1.33 -13.42 -14.32
C GLY A 329 -2.28 -13.58 -13.13
N ILE A 330 -3.45 -14.18 -13.32
CA ILE A 330 -4.32 -14.58 -12.20
C ILE A 330 -4.21 -16.10 -11.99
N VAL A 331 -3.84 -16.50 -10.78
CA VAL A 331 -3.72 -17.90 -10.39
C VAL A 331 -4.58 -18.16 -9.16
N ARG A 332 -5.54 -19.08 -9.31
CA ARG A 332 -6.47 -19.49 -8.26
C ARG A 332 -6.14 -20.94 -7.88
N PHE A 333 -5.48 -21.12 -6.75
CA PHE A 333 -5.20 -22.43 -6.16
C PHE A 333 -6.42 -22.93 -5.38
N THR A 334 -6.63 -24.23 -5.42
CA THR A 334 -7.68 -24.96 -4.68
C THR A 334 -7.11 -25.68 -3.46
N THR A 335 -7.98 -26.31 -2.66
CA THR A 335 -7.60 -27.24 -1.58
C THR A 335 -6.73 -28.39 -2.08
N ASP A 336 -6.98 -28.87 -3.30
CA ASP A 336 -6.34 -30.05 -3.86
C ASP A 336 -4.91 -29.76 -4.34
N ASP A 337 -4.60 -28.48 -4.55
CA ASP A 337 -3.26 -27.99 -4.87
C ASP A 337 -2.34 -27.87 -3.63
N CYS A 338 -2.84 -28.14 -2.43
CA CYS A 338 -2.06 -28.08 -1.19
C CYS A 338 -1.09 -29.27 -1.04
N VAL A 339 0.20 -29.04 -1.26
CA VAL A 339 1.22 -30.09 -1.13
C VAL A 339 1.67 -30.23 0.33
N ARG A 340 0.82 -30.88 1.13
CA ARG A 340 1.06 -31.20 2.55
C ARG A 340 1.51 -32.65 2.70
N SER A 341 2.26 -32.97 3.77
CA SER A 341 2.68 -34.36 4.04
C SER A 341 1.47 -35.26 4.38
N ALA A 342 1.57 -36.56 4.13
CA ALA A 342 0.50 -37.52 4.45
C ALA A 342 0.10 -37.49 5.94
N LEU A 343 1.04 -37.20 6.85
CA LEU A 343 0.75 -36.99 8.26
C LEU A 343 -0.07 -35.70 8.46
N CYS A 344 0.36 -34.57 7.89
CA CYS A 344 -0.36 -33.30 8.00
C CYS A 344 -1.79 -33.41 7.45
N GLN A 345 -1.98 -34.05 6.29
CA GLN A 345 -3.31 -34.32 5.73
C GLN A 345 -4.19 -35.18 6.65
N ARG A 346 -3.62 -36.21 7.29
CA ARG A 346 -4.35 -37.04 8.28
C ARG A 346 -4.72 -36.25 9.52
N THR A 347 -3.80 -35.43 10.04
CA THR A 347 -4.03 -34.58 11.22
C THR A 347 -5.14 -33.57 10.94
N LEU A 348 -5.12 -32.89 9.80
CA LEU A 348 -6.19 -31.95 9.41
C LEU A 348 -7.57 -32.62 9.37
N LYS A 349 -7.67 -33.82 8.78
CA LYS A 349 -8.89 -34.64 8.77
C LYS A 349 -9.37 -35.14 10.15
N ALA A 350 -8.64 -34.86 11.22
CA ALA A 350 -9.06 -35.15 12.59
C ALA A 350 -9.58 -33.92 13.34
N TYR A 351 -9.44 -32.72 12.77
CA TYR A 351 -9.94 -31.44 13.30
C TYR A 351 -11.14 -30.87 12.52
N TYR A 352 -11.47 -31.44 11.35
CA TYR A 352 -12.65 -31.16 10.52
C TYR A 352 -13.61 -32.35 10.52
#